data_AF-A0A8T4KFS4-F1
#
_entry.id   AF-A0A8T4KFS4-F1
#
_cell.length_a   1.000
_cell.length_b   1.000
_cell.length_c   1.000
_cell.angle_alpha   90.00
_cell.angle_beta   90.00
_cell.angle_gamma   90.00
#
_symmetry.space_group_name_H-M   'P 1'
#
loop_
_entity.id
_entity.type
_entity.pdbx_description
1 polymer ?
#
loop_
_entity_poly.entity_id
_entity_poly.type
_entity_poly.pdbx_seq_one_letter_code
_entity_poly.pdbx_strand_id
1 'polypeptide(L)'
;MRFAILAAVIGIVLISGCVEEQPVTELYVPGHGNQIYTFSNDIRESLLVETNDPEGIKEIGKNLVKLNVVFNGSSEQDNAYFRVVLVNLAAKLPTYYSYEGRLMYFDPYYFVGEKWYNSSNEEIQMPVFSEPVLWLYGPSSTNETSLTLEGNIIRLRGKDYRGLTLAGDKLTLLFFQIDKI
;
A
#
# COMPACT_ATOMS: atom_id res chain seq x y z
N MET A 1 -36.04 36.78 53.68
CA MET A 1 -36.90 37.16 52.53
C MET A 1 -36.37 38.48 51.99
N ARG A 2 -35.86 38.65 50.78
CA ARG A 2 -36.03 37.94 49.51
C ARG A 2 -34.71 37.99 48.71
N PHE A 3 -34.58 37.00 47.85
CA PHE A 3 -33.46 36.67 46.98
C PHE A 3 -33.16 37.74 45.92
N ALA A 4 -31.88 37.91 45.60
CA ALA A 4 -31.44 38.38 44.29
C ALA A 4 -30.23 37.53 43.89
N ILE A 5 -30.50 36.39 43.24
CA ILE A 5 -29.47 35.56 42.61
C ILE A 5 -29.19 36.20 41.25
N LEU A 6 -28.01 36.78 41.10
CA LEU A 6 -27.48 37.27 39.84
C LEU A 6 -27.20 36.05 38.94
N ALA A 7 -28.10 35.77 38.00
CA ALA A 7 -27.93 34.70 37.02
C ALA A 7 -26.87 35.14 36.00
N ALA A 8 -25.61 34.73 36.22
CA ALA A 8 -24.58 34.79 35.19
C ALA A 8 -24.87 33.68 34.17
N VAL A 9 -25.44 34.06 33.03
CA VAL A 9 -25.57 33.19 31.85
C VAL A 9 -24.15 32.98 31.31
N ILE A 10 -23.52 31.87 31.68
CA ILE A 10 -22.34 31.37 30.99
C ILE A 10 -22.84 30.72 29.71
N GLY A 11 -22.82 31.48 28.62
CA GLY A 11 -23.02 30.95 27.28
C GLY A 11 -21.92 29.96 26.97
N ILE A 12 -22.25 28.66 26.98
CA ILE A 12 -21.38 27.63 26.41
C ILE A 12 -21.45 27.83 24.89
N VAL A 13 -20.44 28.51 24.34
CA VAL A 13 -20.16 28.45 22.91
C VAL A 13 -19.63 27.06 22.64
N LEU A 14 -20.51 26.17 22.16
CA LEU A 14 -20.10 24.93 21.51
C LEU A 14 -19.36 25.31 20.23
N ILE A 15 -18.06 25.51 20.34
CA ILE A 15 -17.19 25.52 19.17
C ILE A 15 -17.17 24.07 18.70
N SER A 16 -18.13 23.72 17.84
CA SER A 16 -18.06 22.54 16.98
C SER A 16 -16.92 22.77 15.99
N GLY A 17 -15.69 22.85 16.50
CA GLY A 17 -14.51 22.67 15.69
C GLY A 17 -14.54 21.23 15.26
N CYS A 18 -14.77 20.98 13.97
CA CYS A 18 -14.29 19.76 13.35
C CYS A 18 -12.78 19.74 13.61
N VAL A 19 -12.35 19.01 14.63
CA VAL A 19 -10.94 18.66 14.76
C VAL A 19 -10.70 17.74 13.59
N GLU A 20 -10.11 18.27 12.53
CA GLU A 20 -9.62 17.46 11.42
C GLU A 20 -8.63 16.47 12.02
N GLU A 21 -9.02 15.19 12.04
CA GLU A 21 -8.26 14.15 12.69
C GLU A 21 -6.92 14.02 11.96
N GLN A 22 -5.80 14.17 12.69
CA GLN A 22 -4.49 14.13 12.05
C GLN A 22 -4.28 12.77 11.36
N PRO A 23 -3.63 12.74 10.18
CA PRO A 23 -3.45 11.51 9.44
C PRO A 23 -2.52 10.55 10.19
N VAL A 24 -2.94 9.29 10.30
CA VAL A 24 -2.12 8.24 10.93
C VAL A 24 -1.23 7.63 9.84
N THR A 25 0.02 8.07 9.77
CA THR A 25 0.97 7.65 8.71
C THR A 25 2.12 6.80 9.22
N GLU A 26 2.21 6.60 10.54
CA GLU A 26 3.29 5.83 11.17
C GLU A 26 2.71 4.61 11.88
N LEU A 27 3.45 3.50 11.81
CA LEU A 27 3.06 2.25 12.44
C LEU A 27 4.24 1.60 13.14
N TYR A 28 3.96 1.08 14.34
CA TYR A 28 4.86 0.20 15.08
C TYR A 28 4.38 -1.24 14.97
N VAL A 29 5.29 -2.15 14.66
CA VAL A 29 5.00 -3.60 14.65
C VAL A 29 5.61 -4.23 15.89
N PRO A 30 4.82 -4.89 16.76
CA PRO A 30 5.35 -5.59 17.94
C PRO A 30 6.45 -6.58 17.55
N GLY A 31 7.57 -6.57 18.27
CA GLY A 31 8.73 -7.42 17.98
C GLY A 31 9.77 -6.80 17.05
N HIS A 32 9.47 -5.68 16.38
CA HIS A 32 10.39 -5.01 15.45
C HIS A 32 11.22 -3.90 16.14
N GLY A 33 11.38 -3.96 17.46
CA GLY A 33 12.15 -2.99 18.24
C GLY A 33 11.61 -1.55 18.12
N ASN A 34 12.50 -0.60 17.81
CA ASN A 34 12.17 0.81 17.60
C ASN A 34 11.89 1.17 16.13
N GLN A 35 11.68 0.17 15.28
CA GLN A 35 11.42 0.42 13.86
C GLN A 35 10.05 1.09 13.68
N ILE A 36 10.06 2.23 13.00
CA ILE A 36 8.86 2.95 12.57
C ILE A 36 8.68 2.72 11.07
N TYR A 37 7.49 2.31 10.65
CA TYR A 37 7.13 2.19 9.24
C TYR A 37 6.26 3.40 8.86
N THR A 38 6.80 4.26 7.98
CA THR A 38 6.09 5.46 7.50
C THR A 38 5.41 5.18 6.16
N PHE A 39 4.09 5.33 6.12
CA PHE A 39 3.22 5.16 4.97
C PHE A 39 3.07 6.47 4.19
N SER A 40 2.78 6.36 2.89
CA SER A 40 2.64 7.57 2.04
C SER A 40 1.32 8.29 2.27
N ASN A 41 0.31 7.55 2.72
CA ASN A 41 -1.04 8.02 2.98
C ASN A 41 -1.46 7.72 4.41
N ASP A 42 -2.61 8.27 4.82
CA ASP A 42 -3.29 7.84 6.02
C ASP A 42 -3.58 6.33 5.94
N ILE A 43 -3.13 5.59 6.94
CA ILE A 43 -3.30 4.14 7.05
C ILE A 43 -4.78 3.78 7.04
N ARG A 44 -5.64 4.61 7.66
CA ARG A 44 -7.10 4.38 7.72
C ARG A 44 -7.71 4.41 6.34
N GLU A 45 -7.29 5.35 5.49
CA GLU A 45 -7.75 5.41 4.10
C GLU A 45 -7.20 4.26 3.26
N SER A 46 -5.92 3.92 3.47
CA SER A 46 -5.27 2.81 2.77
C SER A 46 -6.01 1.49 3.06
N LEU A 47 -6.43 1.28 4.32
CA LEU A 47 -7.20 0.10 4.71
C LEU A 47 -8.55 -0.04 3.99
N LEU A 48 -9.13 1.06 3.49
CA LEU A 48 -10.40 1.07 2.75
C LEU A 48 -10.25 0.72 1.27
N VAL A 49 -9.03 0.58 0.74
CA VAL A 49 -8.82 0.14 -0.65
C VAL A 49 -9.49 -1.22 -0.88
N GLU A 50 -10.33 -1.28 -1.91
CA GLU A 50 -11.09 -2.48 -2.26
C GLU A 50 -10.13 -3.66 -2.52
N THR A 51 -10.39 -4.77 -1.85
CA THR A 51 -9.57 -5.98 -1.93
C THR A 51 -10.48 -7.21 -2.01
N ASN A 52 -10.35 -8.03 -3.06
CA ASN A 52 -11.22 -9.20 -3.24
C ASN A 52 -10.89 -10.36 -2.29
N ASP A 53 -9.62 -10.55 -1.96
CA ASP A 53 -9.13 -11.66 -1.13
C ASP A 53 -7.96 -11.20 -0.23
N PRO A 54 -8.27 -10.47 0.86
CA PRO A 54 -7.24 -9.98 1.78
C PRO A 54 -6.51 -11.11 2.51
N GLU A 55 -7.17 -12.22 2.81
CA GLU A 55 -6.56 -13.35 3.52
C GLU A 55 -5.59 -14.14 2.62
N GLY A 56 -5.93 -14.33 1.34
CA GLY A 56 -5.00 -14.91 0.37
C GLY A 56 -3.75 -14.05 0.17
N ILE A 57 -3.89 -12.72 0.12
CA ILE A 57 -2.75 -11.78 0.04
C ILE A 57 -1.89 -11.85 1.31
N LYS A 58 -2.51 -11.90 2.49
CA LYS A 58 -1.80 -12.10 3.76
C LYS A 58 -1.01 -13.41 3.76
N GLU A 59 -1.59 -14.50 3.25
CA GLU A 59 -0.93 -15.82 3.21
C GLU A 59 0.28 -15.82 2.27
N ILE A 60 0.20 -15.15 1.12
CA ILE A 60 1.37 -14.87 0.27
C ILE A 60 2.45 -14.15 1.08
N GLY A 61 2.05 -13.10 1.82
CA GLY A 61 2.94 -12.34 2.68
C GLY A 61 3.64 -13.22 3.74
N LYS A 62 2.94 -14.16 4.37
CA LYS A 62 3.52 -14.99 5.45
C LYS A 62 4.71 -15.83 5.01
N ASN A 63 4.77 -16.26 3.74
CA ASN A 63 5.82 -17.15 3.24
C ASN A 63 6.73 -16.49 2.20
N LEU A 64 6.63 -15.16 2.03
CA LEU A 64 7.31 -14.45 0.97
C LEU A 64 8.84 -14.41 1.16
N VAL A 65 9.56 -14.85 0.13
CA VAL A 65 11.04 -14.74 0.02
C VAL A 65 11.42 -14.00 -1.27
N LYS A 66 10.59 -14.12 -2.31
CA LYS A 66 10.74 -13.43 -3.58
C LYS A 66 9.40 -12.86 -4.02
N LEU A 67 9.40 -11.63 -4.53
CA LEU A 67 8.24 -11.04 -5.21
C LEU A 67 8.64 -10.61 -6.62
N ASN A 68 8.05 -11.23 -7.64
CA ASN A 68 8.21 -10.74 -9.00
C ASN A 68 7.35 -9.48 -9.15
N VAL A 69 7.91 -8.39 -9.70
CA VAL A 69 7.19 -7.13 -9.87
C VAL A 69 7.06 -6.84 -11.35
N VAL A 70 5.83 -6.89 -11.87
CA VAL A 70 5.55 -6.59 -13.28
C VAL A 70 5.04 -5.16 -13.42
N PHE A 71 5.78 -4.35 -14.17
CA PHE A 71 5.40 -2.99 -14.54
C PHE A 71 4.61 -3.05 -15.85
N ASN A 72 3.34 -2.66 -15.84
CA ASN A 72 2.56 -2.47 -17.08
C ASN A 72 2.96 -1.14 -17.75
N GLY A 73 4.11 -1.15 -18.42
CA GLY A 73 4.92 0.04 -18.65
C GLY A 73 4.65 0.81 -19.93
N SER A 74 3.45 0.72 -20.49
CA SER A 74 3.11 1.41 -21.76
C SER A 74 2.96 2.93 -21.63
N SER A 75 2.98 3.48 -20.41
CA SER A 75 2.88 4.91 -20.11
C SER A 75 4.09 5.36 -19.27
N GLU A 76 4.80 6.40 -19.72
CA GLU A 76 5.92 7.00 -18.96
C GLU A 76 5.47 7.54 -17.60
N GLN A 77 4.28 8.14 -17.54
CA GLN A 77 3.69 8.66 -16.31
C GLN A 77 3.40 7.53 -15.31
N ASP A 78 2.80 6.45 -15.77
CA ASP A 78 2.48 5.29 -14.93
C ASP A 78 3.76 4.65 -14.41
N ASN A 79 4.79 4.53 -15.27
CA ASN A 79 6.10 4.04 -14.88
C ASN A 79 6.74 4.87 -13.75
N ALA A 80 6.59 6.19 -13.78
CA ALA A 80 7.06 7.05 -12.69
C ALA A 80 6.32 6.76 -11.38
N TYR A 81 5.00 6.56 -11.44
CA TYR A 81 4.20 6.22 -10.26
C TYR A 81 4.52 4.83 -9.71
N PHE A 82 4.71 3.84 -10.58
CA PHE A 82 5.12 2.48 -10.19
C PHE A 82 6.46 2.46 -9.47
N ARG A 83 7.41 3.29 -9.90
CA ARG A 83 8.70 3.44 -9.19
C ARG A 83 8.50 3.93 -7.76
N VAL A 84 7.60 4.88 -7.52
CA VAL A 84 7.29 5.35 -6.15
C VAL A 84 6.72 4.21 -5.30
N VAL A 85 5.76 3.44 -5.84
CA VAL A 85 5.21 2.27 -5.15
C VAL A 85 6.31 1.26 -4.82
N LEU A 86 7.17 0.90 -5.78
CA LEU A 86 8.25 -0.06 -5.54
C LEU A 86 9.27 0.45 -4.52
N VAL A 87 9.67 1.73 -4.58
CA VAL A 87 10.59 2.32 -3.59
C VAL A 87 9.99 2.24 -2.18
N ASN A 88 8.70 2.54 -2.04
CA ASN A 88 8.00 2.46 -0.77
C ASN A 88 7.91 1.03 -0.22
N LEU A 89 7.69 0.05 -1.08
CA LEU A 89 7.72 -1.37 -0.71
C LEU A 89 9.14 -1.82 -0.34
N ALA A 90 10.15 -1.44 -1.13
CA ALA A 90 11.54 -1.81 -0.91
C ALA A 90 12.15 -1.17 0.35
N ALA A 91 11.63 -0.02 0.79
CA ALA A 91 12.03 0.58 2.06
C ALA A 91 11.46 -0.16 3.29
N LYS A 92 10.33 -0.85 3.13
CA LYS A 92 9.55 -1.42 4.26
C LYS A 92 9.67 -2.93 4.36
N LEU A 93 9.38 -3.64 3.26
CA LEU A 93 9.22 -5.08 3.29
C LEU A 93 10.53 -5.80 3.65
N PRO A 94 11.70 -5.52 3.01
CA PRO A 94 12.96 -6.16 3.40
C PRO A 94 13.28 -6.00 4.89
N THR A 95 13.05 -4.81 5.44
CA THR A 95 13.22 -4.53 6.87
C THR A 95 12.25 -5.37 7.71
N TYR A 96 10.96 -5.39 7.37
CA TYR A 96 9.95 -6.20 8.05
C TYR A 96 10.34 -7.68 8.09
N TYR A 97 10.66 -8.27 6.94
CA TYR A 97 11.03 -9.68 6.87
C TYR A 97 12.37 -10.00 7.56
N SER A 98 13.29 -9.03 7.65
CA SER A 98 14.54 -9.22 8.40
C SER A 98 14.30 -9.42 9.90
N TYR A 99 13.34 -8.70 10.50
CA TYR A 99 12.90 -8.93 11.87
C TYR A 99 12.23 -10.29 12.04
N GLU A 100 11.58 -10.78 10.99
CA GLU A 100 11.00 -12.13 10.90
C GLU A 100 12.03 -13.23 10.55
N GLY A 101 13.33 -12.92 10.60
CA GLY A 101 14.43 -13.87 10.37
C GLY A 101 14.60 -14.31 8.91
N ARG A 102 14.07 -13.53 7.94
CA ARG A 102 14.05 -13.88 6.51
C ARG A 102 14.64 -12.76 5.66
N LEU A 103 15.24 -13.14 4.54
CA LEU A 103 15.62 -12.20 3.49
C LEU A 103 14.56 -12.23 2.40
N MET A 104 14.20 -11.07 1.89
CA MET A 104 13.36 -10.96 0.71
C MET A 104 13.99 -10.07 -0.34
N TYR A 105 13.63 -10.29 -1.60
CA TYR A 105 14.06 -9.46 -2.71
C TYR A 105 12.94 -9.32 -3.76
N PHE A 106 13.04 -8.26 -4.54
CA PHE A 106 12.15 -7.97 -5.66
C PHE A 106 12.86 -8.34 -6.96
N ASP A 107 12.11 -8.89 -7.91
CA ASP A 107 12.60 -9.20 -9.26
C ASP A 107 11.73 -8.48 -10.30
N PRO A 108 12.20 -7.35 -10.87
CA PRO A 108 11.38 -6.51 -11.73
C PRO A 108 11.36 -7.00 -13.18
N TYR A 109 10.18 -6.99 -13.78
CA TYR A 109 9.89 -7.29 -15.17
C TYR A 109 9.03 -6.17 -15.78
N TYR A 110 9.20 -5.90 -17.07
CA TYR A 110 8.44 -4.86 -17.76
C TYR A 110 7.61 -5.48 -18.88
N PHE A 111 6.32 -5.16 -18.90
CA PHE A 111 5.41 -5.55 -19.97
C PHE A 111 5.01 -4.28 -20.74
N VAL A 112 5.45 -4.14 -21.99
CA VAL A 112 5.30 -2.93 -22.80
C VAL A 112 4.88 -3.31 -24.21
N GLY A 113 3.69 -2.86 -24.66
CA GLY A 113 3.22 -3.10 -26.03
C GLY A 113 3.25 -4.58 -26.45
N GLU A 114 2.79 -5.48 -25.56
CA GLU A 114 2.78 -6.95 -25.73
C GLU A 114 4.14 -7.66 -25.66
N LYS A 115 5.23 -6.92 -25.40
CA LYS A 115 6.58 -7.47 -25.23
C LYS A 115 6.99 -7.50 -23.76
N TRP A 116 7.89 -8.43 -23.43
CA TRP A 116 8.44 -8.58 -22.09
C TRP A 116 9.91 -8.16 -22.07
N TYR A 117 10.32 -7.49 -21.01
CA TYR A 117 11.71 -7.11 -20.77
C TYR A 117 12.13 -7.42 -19.34
N ASN A 118 13.40 -7.78 -19.17
CA ASN A 118 14.01 -7.97 -17.85
C ASN A 118 14.52 -6.64 -17.25
N SER A 119 15.09 -6.72 -16.05
CA SER A 119 15.69 -5.57 -15.34
C SER A 119 16.88 -4.91 -16.07
N SER A 120 17.50 -5.62 -17.01
CA SER A 120 18.59 -5.12 -17.85
C SER A 120 18.11 -4.52 -19.17
N ASN A 121 16.79 -4.35 -19.34
CA ASN A 121 16.15 -3.84 -20.55
C ASN A 121 16.35 -4.72 -21.80
N GLU A 122 16.55 -6.02 -21.59
CA GLU A 122 16.63 -7.00 -22.68
C GLU A 122 15.23 -7.56 -22.95
N GLU A 123 14.84 -7.64 -24.22
CA GLU A 123 13.58 -8.29 -24.64
C GLU A 123 13.69 -9.80 -24.37
N ILE A 124 12.68 -10.34 -23.68
CA ILE A 124 12.59 -11.75 -23.29
C ILE A 124 11.24 -12.33 -23.69
N GLN A 125 11.12 -13.66 -23.64
CA GLN A 125 9.81 -14.32 -23.70
C GLN A 125 9.02 -14.06 -22.41
N MET A 126 7.70 -14.24 -22.45
CA MET A 126 6.85 -14.16 -21.26
C MET A 126 7.40 -15.07 -20.14
N PRO A 127 7.75 -14.50 -18.97
CA PRO A 127 8.25 -15.29 -17.85
C PRO A 127 7.19 -16.27 -17.33
N VAL A 128 7.62 -17.47 -16.96
CA VAL A 128 6.79 -18.39 -16.17
C VAL A 128 7.08 -18.12 -14.69
N PHE A 129 6.10 -17.60 -13.97
CA PHE A 129 6.25 -17.26 -12.55
C PHE A 129 5.87 -18.44 -11.66
N SER A 130 6.84 -19.02 -10.96
CA SER A 130 6.60 -19.97 -9.86
C SER A 130 6.36 -19.27 -8.51
N GLU A 131 6.92 -18.07 -8.35
CA GLU A 131 6.81 -17.23 -7.15
C GLU A 131 5.71 -16.17 -7.31
N PRO A 132 5.18 -15.62 -6.20
CA PRO A 132 4.16 -14.58 -6.24
C PRO A 132 4.52 -13.41 -7.15
N VAL A 133 3.50 -12.85 -7.80
CA VAL A 133 3.64 -11.73 -8.74
C VAL A 133 2.85 -10.54 -8.22
N LEU A 134 3.50 -9.38 -8.14
CA LEU A 134 2.85 -8.08 -8.02
C LEU A 134 2.80 -7.43 -9.40
N TRP A 135 1.62 -7.32 -9.99
CA TRP A 135 1.43 -6.66 -11.28
C TRP A 135 0.82 -5.27 -11.08
N LEU A 136 1.56 -4.24 -11.49
CA LEU A 136 1.21 -2.84 -11.30
C LEU A 136 0.45 -2.30 -12.52
N TYR A 137 -0.71 -1.69 -12.28
CA TYR A 137 -1.56 -1.04 -13.28
C TYR A 137 -1.85 0.40 -12.87
N GLY A 138 -1.51 1.32 -13.76
CA GLY A 138 -1.65 2.76 -13.52
C GLY A 138 -2.79 3.36 -14.33
N PRO A 139 -2.97 4.69 -14.23
CA PRO A 139 -4.12 5.42 -14.77
C PRO A 139 -4.35 5.21 -16.27
N SER A 140 -3.31 4.90 -17.04
CA SER A 140 -3.45 4.62 -18.48
C SER A 140 -4.10 3.27 -18.78
N SER A 141 -4.15 2.37 -17.80
CA SER A 141 -4.54 0.97 -17.94
C SER A 141 -5.71 0.54 -17.04
N THR A 142 -6.17 1.41 -16.14
CA THR A 142 -7.29 1.14 -15.22
C THR A 142 -7.96 2.43 -14.77
N ASN A 143 -9.25 2.35 -14.45
CA ASN A 143 -10.07 3.41 -13.87
C ASN A 143 -10.42 3.14 -12.40
N GLU A 144 -9.82 2.13 -11.79
CA GLU A 144 -10.12 1.66 -10.43
C GLU A 144 -8.90 1.76 -9.51
N THR A 145 -9.14 1.84 -8.20
CA THR A 145 -8.12 1.68 -7.16
C THR A 145 -8.46 0.43 -6.37
N SER A 146 -7.66 -0.63 -6.51
CA SER A 146 -7.95 -1.92 -5.89
C SER A 146 -6.72 -2.82 -5.79
N LEU A 147 -6.84 -3.83 -4.92
CA LEU A 147 -5.98 -5.00 -4.90
C LEU A 147 -6.80 -6.23 -5.27
N THR A 148 -6.41 -6.98 -6.30
CA THR A 148 -7.05 -8.27 -6.58
C THR A 148 -6.04 -9.39 -6.60
N LEU A 149 -6.36 -10.51 -5.95
CA LEU A 149 -5.62 -11.75 -6.06
C LEU A 149 -6.31 -12.69 -7.04
N GLU A 150 -5.54 -13.21 -8.00
CA GLU A 150 -5.96 -14.28 -8.91
C GLU A 150 -4.81 -15.29 -9.03
N GLY A 151 -4.98 -16.48 -8.43
CA GLY A 151 -3.88 -17.43 -8.33
C GLY A 151 -2.78 -16.89 -7.42
N ASN A 152 -1.54 -16.73 -7.94
CA ASN A 152 -0.43 -16.09 -7.21
C ASN A 152 -0.21 -14.61 -7.58
N ILE A 153 -1.04 -14.08 -8.48
CA ILE A 153 -0.88 -12.75 -9.06
C ILE A 153 -1.72 -11.75 -8.28
N ILE A 154 -1.05 -10.87 -7.55
CA ILE A 154 -1.61 -9.69 -6.93
C ILE A 154 -1.59 -8.57 -7.96
N ARG A 155 -2.76 -8.14 -8.41
CA ARG A 155 -2.91 -6.98 -9.28
C ARG A 155 -3.19 -5.76 -8.42
N LEU A 156 -2.25 -4.82 -8.44
CA LEU A 156 -2.37 -3.54 -7.77
C LEU A 156 -2.73 -2.49 -8.81
N ARG A 157 -3.93 -1.93 -8.66
CA ARG A 157 -4.51 -0.95 -9.58
C ARG A 157 -4.65 0.40 -8.88
N GLY A 158 -4.35 1.47 -9.60
CA GLY A 158 -4.68 2.82 -9.16
C GLY A 158 -5.10 3.70 -10.34
N LYS A 159 -6.26 4.32 -10.20
CA LYS A 159 -6.85 5.25 -11.19
C LYS A 159 -6.12 6.59 -11.29
N ASP A 160 -5.31 6.90 -10.29
CA ASP A 160 -4.45 8.07 -10.20
C ASP A 160 -3.23 7.76 -9.31
N TYR A 161 -2.32 8.72 -9.17
CA TYR A 161 -1.12 8.58 -8.32
C TYR A 161 -1.45 8.27 -6.86
N ARG A 162 -2.47 8.92 -6.29
CA ARG A 162 -2.89 8.69 -4.90
C ARG A 162 -3.48 7.30 -4.75
N GLY A 163 -4.29 6.85 -5.71
CA GLY A 163 -4.83 5.50 -5.76
C GLY A 163 -3.75 4.43 -5.76
N LEU A 164 -2.71 4.60 -6.58
CA LEU A 164 -1.56 3.68 -6.61
C LEU A 164 -0.82 3.61 -5.26
N THR A 165 -0.58 4.76 -4.64
CA THR A 165 0.13 4.81 -3.35
C THR A 165 -0.74 4.27 -2.20
N LEU A 166 -2.05 4.55 -2.18
CA LEU A 166 -3.01 3.95 -1.24
C LEU A 166 -3.05 2.42 -1.37
N ALA A 167 -3.10 1.90 -2.61
CA ALA A 167 -3.10 0.46 -2.85
C ALA A 167 -1.76 -0.19 -2.47
N GLY A 168 -0.62 0.51 -2.70
CA GLY A 168 0.70 0.06 -2.24
C GLY A 168 0.85 0.04 -0.71
N ASP A 169 0.31 1.06 -0.04
CA ASP A 169 0.25 1.11 1.43
C ASP A 169 -0.66 -0.02 1.97
N LYS A 170 -1.84 -0.25 1.37
CA LYS A 170 -2.72 -1.39 1.69
C LYS A 170 -2.01 -2.72 1.55
N LEU A 171 -1.28 -2.95 0.45
CA LEU A 171 -0.54 -4.18 0.21
C LEU A 171 0.50 -4.42 1.31
N THR A 172 1.23 -3.36 1.68
CA THR A 172 2.20 -3.41 2.78
C THR A 172 1.55 -3.81 4.10
N LEU A 173 0.40 -3.19 4.44
CA LEU A 173 -0.35 -3.51 5.66
C LEU A 173 -0.81 -4.98 5.67
N LEU A 174 -1.31 -5.49 4.54
CA LEU A 174 -1.70 -6.90 4.42
C LEU A 174 -0.49 -7.83 4.57
N PHE A 175 0.67 -7.51 4.00
CA PHE A 175 1.88 -8.31 4.22
C PHE A 175 2.32 -8.29 5.67
N PHE A 176 2.12 -7.17 6.38
CA PHE A 176 2.35 -7.04 7.81
C PHE A 176 1.29 -7.74 8.68
N GLN A 177 0.30 -8.39 8.06
CA GLN A 177 -0.83 -9.04 8.73
C GLN A 177 -1.78 -8.08 9.46
N ILE A 178 -1.87 -6.83 8.98
CA ILE A 178 -2.66 -5.75 9.58
C ILE A 178 -3.80 -5.37 8.62
N ASP A 179 -5.04 -5.44 9.12
CA ASP A 179 -6.25 -5.08 8.39
C ASP A 179 -7.16 -4.08 9.13
N LYS A 180 -6.74 -3.66 10.32
CA LYS A 180 -7.40 -2.66 11.17
C LYS A 180 -6.37 -1.94 12.04
N ILE A 181 -6.66 -0.69 12.38
CA ILE A 181 -5.92 0.13 13.36
C ILE A 181 -6.88 0.75 14.36
#